data_AF-A0A521XKI4-F1
#
_entry.id   AF-A0A521XKI4-F1
#
_cell.length_a   1.000
_cell.length_b   1.000
_cell.length_c   1.000
_cell.angle_alpha   90.00
_cell.angle_beta   90.00
_cell.angle_gamma   90.00
#
_symmetry.space_group_name_H-M   'P 1'
#
loop_
_entity.id
_entity.type
_entity.pdbx_description
1 polymer ?
#
loop_
_entity_poly.entity_id
_entity_poly.type
_entity_poly.pdbx_seq_one_letter_code
_entity_poly.pdbx_strand_id
1 'polypeptide(L)'
;MVGSPEPRRRVPSVVATSTCRPGRHRRVTLGATGARYAGTPYGDATSLIGGVAETTVYGDPGEWPVRADADDRRREVGKDARKAGGVNRRDKIEALRREEKARQRKRTLLITGTAAVVGVALIVGAVFAIRAEQASSPRAQDPASFGVAAAVASCQPATTDAVAGSGDHVGPGTSQPNVTKVQYATVPPTSGQHFPVWADVNRSFYTAADRPAMENLVHNLEHGYLVIWYDDTVPADQVQALQDLATRFKADNTTRKVIVSAWDPAYGALGDGVHVAASRWGASQGHRLLCGQVSGEALANFFAAYPSTDSPEPNTP
;
A
#
# COMPACT_ATOMS: atom_id res chain seq x y z
N MET A 1 -68.46 2.38 50.96
CA MET A 1 -69.32 2.92 49.89
C MET A 1 -68.45 3.19 48.69
N VAL A 2 -68.80 2.56 47.57
CA VAL A 2 -68.06 2.50 46.31
C VAL A 2 -68.43 3.73 45.47
N GLY A 3 -67.44 4.46 44.98
CA GLY A 3 -67.62 5.56 44.02
C GLY A 3 -66.77 5.28 42.77
N SER A 4 -67.45 4.94 41.68
CA SER A 4 -66.88 4.58 40.38
C SER A 4 -66.20 5.75 39.65
N PRO A 5 -65.27 5.47 38.71
CA PRO A 5 -64.55 6.48 37.92
C PRO A 5 -65.30 6.84 36.61
N GLU A 6 -65.19 8.10 36.20
CA GLU A 6 -65.76 8.66 34.95
C GLU A 6 -64.72 8.66 33.80
N PRO A 7 -65.13 8.55 32.51
CA PRO A 7 -64.29 7.93 31.47
C PRO A 7 -63.42 8.87 30.63
N ARG A 8 -62.34 8.27 30.10
CA ARG A 8 -61.36 8.84 29.16
C ARG A 8 -62.02 9.27 27.84
N ARG A 9 -61.78 10.51 27.41
CA ARG A 9 -62.09 10.99 26.05
C ARG A 9 -61.04 10.46 25.06
N ARG A 10 -61.52 9.78 24.02
CA ARG A 10 -60.74 9.38 22.83
C ARG A 10 -60.55 10.59 21.91
N VAL A 11 -59.31 10.81 21.47
CA VAL A 11 -58.99 11.75 20.38
C VAL A 11 -58.94 10.97 19.07
N PRO A 12 -59.54 11.46 17.96
CA PRO A 12 -59.62 10.71 16.72
C PRO A 12 -58.29 10.64 15.96
N SER A 13 -58.07 9.46 15.37
CA SER A 13 -57.03 9.15 14.39
C SER A 13 -57.25 9.93 13.10
N VAL A 14 -56.26 10.70 12.66
CA VAL A 14 -56.22 11.28 11.32
C VAL A 14 -55.30 10.42 10.47
N VAL A 15 -55.92 9.60 9.64
CA VAL A 15 -55.28 8.85 8.55
C VAL A 15 -55.05 9.83 7.40
N ALA A 16 -53.80 10.19 7.15
CA ALA A 16 -53.41 10.89 5.93
C ALA A 16 -52.91 9.88 4.90
N THR A 17 -53.82 9.39 4.06
CA THR A 17 -53.47 8.70 2.81
C THR A 17 -52.96 9.73 1.80
N SER A 18 -51.64 9.78 1.58
CA SER A 18 -51.04 10.47 0.44
C SER A 18 -50.67 9.43 -0.61
N THR A 19 -51.56 9.26 -1.60
CA THR A 19 -51.30 8.54 -2.84
C THR A 19 -50.56 9.47 -3.79
N CYS A 20 -49.24 9.31 -3.91
CA CYS A 20 -48.46 9.99 -4.93
C CYS A 20 -48.14 9.03 -6.09
N ARG A 21 -48.66 9.43 -7.24
CA ARG A 21 -48.67 8.76 -8.55
C ARG A 21 -47.25 8.58 -9.12
N PRO A 22 -46.98 7.50 -9.88
CA PRO A 22 -45.67 7.25 -10.47
C PRO A 22 -45.37 8.27 -11.57
N GLY A 23 -44.37 9.12 -11.33
CA GLY A 23 -43.80 10.03 -12.31
C GLY A 23 -43.02 9.26 -13.37
N ARG A 24 -43.36 9.52 -14.63
CA ARG A 24 -42.74 8.98 -15.84
C ARG A 24 -41.20 8.94 -15.77
N HIS A 25 -40.64 7.76 -16.00
CA HIS A 25 -39.27 7.61 -16.48
C HIS A 25 -39.15 8.28 -17.85
N ARG A 26 -38.61 9.51 -17.90
CA ARG A 26 -37.94 10.00 -19.11
C ARG A 26 -36.64 9.23 -19.21
N ARG A 27 -36.63 8.23 -20.09
CA ARG A 27 -35.44 7.58 -20.63
C ARG A 27 -34.66 8.65 -21.40
N VAL A 28 -33.70 9.29 -20.75
CA VAL A 28 -32.66 10.05 -21.46
C VAL A 28 -31.69 9.01 -22.02
N THR A 29 -31.85 8.74 -23.31
CA THR A 29 -30.86 8.06 -24.14
C THR A 29 -29.58 8.90 -24.12
N LEU A 30 -28.55 8.42 -23.42
CA LEU A 30 -27.19 8.88 -23.63
C LEU A 30 -26.77 8.42 -25.04
N GLY A 31 -26.70 9.38 -25.96
CA GLY A 31 -26.16 9.17 -27.29
C GLY A 31 -24.69 8.78 -27.20
N ALA A 32 -24.40 7.55 -27.63
CA ALA A 32 -23.05 7.14 -27.97
C ALA A 32 -22.72 7.67 -29.36
N THR A 33 -21.99 8.79 -29.44
CA THR A 33 -21.27 9.20 -30.65
C THR A 33 -19.98 9.94 -30.29
N GLY A 34 -18.87 9.24 -30.48
CA GLY A 34 -17.55 9.70 -30.95
C GLY A 34 -16.96 11.05 -30.51
N ALA A 35 -15.87 10.97 -29.76
CA ALA A 35 -14.70 11.85 -29.85
C ALA A 35 -13.47 11.01 -29.46
N ARG A 36 -12.75 10.40 -30.41
CA ARG A 36 -11.60 10.96 -31.15
C ARG A 36 -10.73 11.90 -30.31
N TYR A 37 -9.56 11.36 -29.95
CA TYR A 37 -8.36 12.06 -29.51
C TYR A 37 -7.98 13.17 -30.51
N ALA A 38 -7.75 14.38 -30.01
CA ALA A 38 -6.99 15.44 -30.66
C ALA A 38 -6.24 16.20 -29.56
N GLY A 39 -4.91 16.05 -29.45
CA GLY A 39 -3.92 17.08 -29.82
C GLY A 39 -3.48 17.85 -28.56
N THR A 40 -2.24 18.25 -28.29
CA THR A 40 -1.05 18.60 -29.08
C THR A 40 0.12 18.83 -28.07
N PRO A 41 1.21 19.55 -28.37
CA PRO A 41 2.44 19.04 -28.99
C PRO A 41 3.67 19.18 -28.06
N TYR A 42 4.67 18.32 -28.24
CA TYR A 42 5.99 18.55 -27.66
C TYR A 42 6.77 19.50 -28.57
N GLY A 43 7.15 20.65 -28.03
CA GLY A 43 8.15 21.52 -28.62
C GLY A 43 9.53 21.09 -28.13
N ASP A 44 10.49 20.97 -29.05
CA ASP A 44 11.81 21.55 -28.85
C ASP A 44 12.51 21.74 -30.21
N ALA A 45 12.85 22.99 -30.50
CA ALA A 45 13.84 23.40 -31.48
C ALA A 45 15.23 23.07 -30.88
N THR A 46 16.29 22.74 -31.61
CA THR A 46 16.80 23.36 -32.83
C THR A 46 17.85 22.42 -33.43
N SER A 47 17.78 22.21 -34.75
CA SER A 47 18.76 21.48 -35.55
C SER A 47 19.60 22.48 -36.33
N LEU A 48 20.91 22.22 -36.46
CA LEU A 48 21.74 22.78 -37.52
C LEU A 48 22.83 21.80 -37.97
N ILE A 49 22.92 21.65 -39.30
CA ILE A 49 24.02 21.12 -40.14
C ILE A 49 24.14 19.58 -40.13
N GLY A 50 24.14 18.84 -41.24
CA GLY A 50 24.31 19.13 -42.66
C GLY A 50 25.09 17.96 -43.27
N GLY A 51 24.48 17.16 -44.15
CA GLY A 51 25.11 16.00 -44.79
C GLY A 51 24.44 15.71 -46.13
N VAL A 52 25.17 15.96 -47.21
CA VAL A 52 24.74 15.73 -48.59
C VAL A 52 25.10 14.31 -49.05
N ALA A 53 24.19 13.74 -49.83
CA ALA A 53 24.22 12.41 -50.40
C ALA A 53 25.05 12.35 -51.69
N GLU A 54 25.57 11.17 -52.01
CA GLU A 54 26.10 10.82 -53.32
C GLU A 54 25.37 9.57 -53.83
N THR A 55 24.75 9.69 -55.00
CA THR A 55 24.00 8.64 -55.70
C THR A 55 24.77 8.17 -56.92
N THR A 56 24.92 6.86 -57.03
CA THR A 56 25.46 6.10 -58.17
C THR A 56 24.57 6.18 -59.41
N VAL A 57 25.16 6.34 -60.61
CA VAL A 57 24.56 5.91 -61.89
C VAL A 57 25.63 5.29 -62.80
N TYR A 58 25.22 4.24 -63.51
CA TYR A 58 25.93 3.31 -64.40
C TYR A 58 25.98 3.85 -65.85
N GLY A 59 26.95 3.44 -66.68
CA GLY A 59 26.93 3.66 -68.13
C GLY A 59 28.24 3.36 -68.85
N ASP A 60 28.19 2.45 -69.83
CA ASP A 60 29.26 1.67 -70.48
C ASP A 60 29.76 2.33 -71.82
N PRO A 61 30.45 1.66 -72.78
CA PRO A 61 31.83 1.97 -73.18
C PRO A 61 31.99 2.48 -74.64
N GLY A 62 33.21 2.87 -75.04
CA GLY A 62 33.54 3.25 -76.42
C GLY A 62 35.04 3.18 -76.74
N GLU A 63 35.35 2.50 -77.85
CA GLU A 63 36.67 2.08 -78.37
C GLU A 63 37.53 3.16 -79.08
N TRP A 64 38.77 2.72 -79.39
CA TRP A 64 39.74 3.10 -80.45
C TRP A 64 40.94 3.99 -80.04
N PRO A 65 42.11 3.90 -80.73
CA PRO A 65 42.80 2.76 -81.34
C PRO A 65 44.31 2.69 -80.99
N VAL A 66 44.97 1.62 -81.47
CA VAL A 66 46.38 1.25 -81.24
C VAL A 66 47.34 1.86 -82.28
N ARG A 67 48.53 2.29 -81.83
CA ARG A 67 49.85 2.36 -82.50
C ARG A 67 50.84 2.97 -81.48
N ALA A 68 52.15 2.75 -81.45
CA ALA A 68 53.11 1.71 -81.80
C ALA A 68 54.46 2.26 -81.28
N ASP A 69 55.36 1.36 -80.88
CA ASP A 69 56.82 1.56 -80.72
C ASP A 69 57.28 2.45 -79.53
N ALA A 70 57.84 1.83 -78.50
CA ALA A 70 59.26 1.44 -78.38
C ALA A 70 60.07 2.57 -77.74
N ASP A 71 60.59 2.35 -76.53
CA ASP A 71 61.97 1.90 -76.41
C ASP A 71 62.28 1.75 -74.92
N ASP A 72 62.88 0.62 -74.63
CA ASP A 72 63.53 0.29 -73.39
C ASP A 72 64.61 1.35 -73.12
N ARG A 73 64.60 1.91 -71.90
CA ARG A 73 65.84 2.20 -71.18
C ARG A 73 65.58 2.52 -69.72
N ARG A 74 65.82 1.49 -68.92
CA ARG A 74 66.78 1.56 -67.79
C ARG A 74 66.62 2.78 -66.88
N ARG A 75 65.96 2.56 -65.74
CA ARG A 75 66.51 2.94 -64.43
C ARG A 75 65.87 2.11 -63.33
N GLU A 76 66.53 1.00 -63.01
CA GLU A 76 66.47 0.42 -61.68
C GLU A 76 67.00 1.44 -60.66
N VAL A 77 66.16 2.38 -60.26
CA VAL A 77 66.39 3.22 -59.09
C VAL A 77 65.08 3.21 -58.31
N GLY A 78 64.97 2.26 -57.38
CA GLY A 78 63.96 2.35 -56.33
C GLY A 78 63.14 1.11 -55.99
N LYS A 79 63.52 -0.11 -56.38
CA LYS A 79 62.89 -1.30 -55.76
C LYS A 79 63.29 -1.43 -54.28
N ASP A 80 64.56 -1.15 -53.95
CA ASP A 80 65.03 -1.21 -52.56
C ASP A 80 64.66 0.03 -51.74
N ALA A 81 64.65 1.22 -52.35
CA ALA A 81 64.22 2.45 -51.67
C ALA A 81 62.70 2.49 -51.39
N ARG A 82 61.86 1.95 -52.30
CA ARG A 82 60.40 1.81 -52.06
C ARG A 82 60.09 0.71 -51.02
N LYS A 83 60.90 -0.35 -50.95
CA LYS A 83 60.73 -1.45 -49.97
C LYS A 83 61.25 -1.05 -48.58
N ALA A 84 62.39 -0.36 -48.49
CA ALA A 84 62.95 0.17 -47.24
C ALA A 84 62.11 1.33 -46.66
N GLY A 85 61.55 2.21 -47.51
CA GLY A 85 60.58 3.23 -47.08
C GLY A 85 59.22 2.66 -46.68
N GLY A 86 58.82 1.50 -47.22
CA GLY A 86 57.56 0.82 -46.89
C GLY A 86 57.57 0.11 -45.54
N VAL A 87 58.70 -0.49 -45.13
CA VAL A 87 58.85 -1.18 -43.84
C VAL A 87 58.92 -0.16 -42.69
N ASN A 88 59.75 0.87 -42.79
CA ASN A 88 59.86 1.95 -41.79
C ASN A 88 58.54 2.71 -41.56
N ARG A 89 57.71 2.87 -42.60
CA ARG A 89 56.42 3.54 -42.51
C ARG A 89 55.36 2.65 -41.87
N ARG A 90 55.41 1.34 -42.06
CA ARG A 90 54.53 0.36 -41.41
C ARG A 90 54.83 0.25 -39.91
N ASP A 91 56.09 0.15 -39.52
CA ASP A 91 56.50 0.08 -38.11
C ASP A 91 56.09 1.35 -37.35
N LYS A 92 56.23 2.53 -37.99
CA LYS A 92 55.81 3.81 -37.42
C LYS A 92 54.29 3.91 -37.26
N ILE A 93 53.52 3.36 -38.21
CA ILE A 93 52.06 3.28 -38.12
C ILE A 93 51.62 2.29 -37.03
N GLU A 94 52.31 1.15 -36.88
CA GLU A 94 52.02 0.20 -35.81
C GLU A 94 52.37 0.74 -34.41
N ALA A 95 53.48 1.46 -34.28
CA ALA A 95 53.85 2.14 -33.04
C ALA A 95 52.79 3.17 -32.62
N LEU A 96 52.36 4.04 -33.56
CA LEU A 96 51.28 5.00 -33.31
C LEU A 96 49.96 4.31 -32.94
N ARG A 97 49.58 3.24 -33.65
CA ARG A 97 48.38 2.44 -33.33
C ARG A 97 48.47 1.78 -31.94
N ARG A 98 49.65 1.34 -31.50
CA ARG A 98 49.85 0.77 -30.15
C ARG A 98 49.71 1.84 -29.08
N GLU A 99 50.28 3.02 -29.30
CA GLU A 99 50.13 4.17 -28.39
C GLU A 99 48.68 4.64 -28.28
N GLU A 100 47.96 4.73 -29.41
CA GLU A 100 46.53 5.06 -29.44
C GLU A 100 45.69 4.00 -28.74
N LYS A 101 45.90 2.71 -29.02
CA LYS A 101 45.22 1.61 -28.34
C LYS A 101 45.49 1.61 -26.84
N ALA A 102 46.71 1.92 -26.40
CA ALA A 102 47.05 2.02 -24.98
C ALA A 102 46.34 3.22 -24.32
N ARG A 103 46.27 4.38 -25.01
CA ARG A 103 45.56 5.57 -24.53
C ARG A 103 44.04 5.35 -24.48
N GLN A 104 43.49 4.70 -25.50
CA GLN A 104 42.08 4.30 -25.54
C GLN A 104 41.75 3.32 -24.41
N ARG A 105 42.57 2.27 -24.19
CA ARG A 105 42.38 1.33 -23.06
C ARG A 105 42.39 2.04 -21.71
N LYS A 106 43.34 2.96 -21.47
CA LYS A 106 43.38 3.76 -20.24
C LYS A 106 42.13 4.63 -20.10
N ARG A 107 41.70 5.31 -21.17
CA ARG A 107 40.50 6.15 -21.17
C ARG A 107 39.23 5.34 -20.93
N THR A 108 39.07 4.20 -21.59
CA THR A 108 37.96 3.28 -21.38
C THR A 108 37.96 2.76 -19.96
N LEU A 109 39.11 2.31 -19.42
CA LEU A 109 39.21 1.83 -18.04
C LEU A 109 38.84 2.93 -17.03
N LEU A 110 39.31 4.16 -17.26
CA LEU A 110 38.96 5.30 -16.41
C LEU A 110 37.47 5.63 -16.47
N ILE A 111 36.88 5.72 -17.67
CA ILE A 111 35.47 6.04 -17.84
C ILE A 111 34.60 4.92 -17.25
N THR A 112 34.86 3.66 -17.59
CA THR A 112 34.11 2.51 -17.08
C THR A 112 34.28 2.36 -15.57
N GLY A 113 35.51 2.53 -15.05
CA GLY A 113 35.77 2.49 -13.61
C GLY A 113 35.04 3.61 -12.87
N THR A 114 35.08 4.84 -13.38
CA THR A 114 34.36 5.97 -12.78
C THR A 114 32.86 5.77 -12.85
N ALA A 115 32.32 5.33 -14.00
CA ALA A 115 30.91 5.03 -14.17
C ALA A 115 30.44 3.90 -13.23
N ALA A 116 31.27 2.86 -13.03
CA ALA A 116 30.99 1.80 -12.08
C ALA A 116 30.94 2.33 -10.64
N VAL A 117 31.92 3.14 -10.22
CA VAL A 117 31.94 3.75 -8.88
C VAL A 117 30.73 4.65 -8.65
N VAL A 118 30.40 5.51 -9.62
CA VAL A 118 29.21 6.36 -9.56
C VAL A 118 27.94 5.51 -9.48
N GLY A 119 27.83 4.46 -10.30
CA GLY A 119 26.71 3.52 -10.27
C GLY A 119 26.55 2.85 -8.89
N VAL A 120 27.64 2.35 -8.31
CA VAL A 120 27.62 1.77 -6.95
C VAL A 120 27.25 2.81 -5.90
N ALA A 121 27.81 4.02 -5.97
CA ALA A 121 27.50 5.08 -5.02
C ALA A 121 26.01 5.48 -5.05
N LEU A 122 25.40 5.55 -6.25
CA LEU A 122 23.97 5.81 -6.40
C LEU A 122 23.12 4.69 -5.81
N ILE A 123 23.48 3.43 -6.04
CA ILE A 123 22.76 2.28 -5.46
C ILE A 123 22.87 2.30 -3.93
N VAL A 124 24.07 2.50 -3.38
CA VAL A 124 24.29 2.57 -1.93
C VAL A 124 23.52 3.74 -1.32
N GLY A 125 23.53 4.92 -1.95
CA GLY A 125 22.75 6.07 -1.50
C GLY A 125 21.25 5.80 -1.50
N ALA A 126 20.73 5.17 -2.56
CA ALA A 126 19.32 4.79 -2.65
C ALA A 126 18.93 3.77 -1.58
N VAL A 127 19.74 2.73 -1.37
CA VAL A 127 19.51 1.72 -0.32
C VAL A 127 19.56 2.36 1.06
N PHE A 128 20.52 3.24 1.33
CA PHE A 128 20.63 3.95 2.61
C PHE A 128 19.41 4.82 2.88
N ALA A 129 18.94 5.60 1.91
CA ALA A 129 17.75 6.43 2.04
C ALA A 129 16.50 5.59 2.36
N ILE A 130 16.30 4.48 1.63
CA ILE A 130 15.19 3.54 1.89
C ILE A 130 15.29 2.97 3.30
N ARG A 131 16.48 2.56 3.75
CA ARG A 131 16.68 1.99 5.09
C ARG A 131 16.45 3.02 6.20
N ALA A 132 16.88 4.27 6.01
CA ALA A 132 16.66 5.35 6.97
C ALA A 132 15.16 5.68 7.10
N GLU A 133 14.43 5.71 5.98
CA GLU A 133 12.99 5.92 5.98
C GLU A 133 12.25 4.72 6.60
N GLN A 134 12.67 3.49 6.30
CA GLN A 134 12.12 2.28 6.93
C GLN A 134 12.35 2.26 8.44
N ALA A 135 13.53 2.68 8.92
CA ALA A 135 13.83 2.76 10.34
C ALA A 135 12.99 3.82 11.07
N SER A 136 12.56 4.85 10.35
CA SER A 136 11.69 5.92 10.88
C SER A 136 10.20 5.60 10.74
N SER A 137 9.85 4.52 10.05
CA SER A 137 8.47 4.09 9.87
C SER A 137 7.92 3.44 11.14
N PRO A 138 6.65 3.66 11.52
CA PRO A 138 5.99 2.94 12.60
C PRO A 138 6.12 1.41 12.49
N ARG A 139 6.22 0.89 11.25
CA ARG A 139 6.39 -0.53 10.96
C ARG A 139 7.59 -1.19 11.63
N ALA A 140 8.66 -0.43 11.89
CA ALA A 140 9.90 -0.93 12.46
C ALA A 140 10.06 -0.63 13.96
N GLN A 141 9.16 0.15 14.54
CA GLN A 141 9.25 0.60 15.92
C GLN A 141 8.72 -0.45 16.91
N ASP A 142 9.17 -0.38 18.15
CA ASP A 142 8.63 -1.20 19.23
C ASP A 142 7.20 -0.74 19.56
N PRO A 143 6.18 -1.63 19.64
CA PRO A 143 4.85 -1.28 20.12
C PRO A 143 4.85 -0.44 21.41
N ALA A 144 5.77 -0.71 22.34
CA ALA A 144 5.89 0.02 23.60
C ALA A 144 6.26 1.52 23.43
N SER A 145 6.75 1.93 22.25
CA SER A 145 7.06 3.33 21.95
C SER A 145 5.84 4.18 21.59
N PHE A 146 4.66 3.57 21.39
CA PHE A 146 3.44 4.28 21.04
C PHE A 146 2.58 4.61 22.26
N GLY A 147 2.17 5.86 22.37
CA GLY A 147 1.35 6.35 23.48
C GLY A 147 2.15 6.54 24.76
N VAL A 148 1.48 6.39 25.91
CA VAL A 148 2.11 6.54 27.23
C VAL A 148 2.60 5.19 27.76
N ALA A 149 3.50 5.22 28.75
CA ALA A 149 3.95 4.01 29.44
C ALA A 149 2.79 3.29 30.14
N ALA A 150 2.82 1.96 30.20
CA ALA A 150 1.71 1.18 30.77
C ALA A 150 1.34 1.59 32.21
N ALA A 151 2.34 1.98 33.00
CA ALA A 151 2.18 2.39 34.40
C ALA A 151 1.33 3.66 34.58
N VAL A 152 1.23 4.53 33.57
CA VAL A 152 0.45 5.79 33.64
C VAL A 152 -0.79 5.76 32.75
N ALA A 153 -0.95 4.72 31.93
CA ALA A 153 -2.09 4.54 31.03
C ALA A 153 -3.44 4.35 31.76
N SER A 154 -3.40 4.20 33.09
CA SER A 154 -4.56 3.93 33.93
C SER A 154 -5.35 2.70 33.45
N CYS A 155 -4.62 1.66 33.01
CA CYS A 155 -5.21 0.40 32.61
C CYS A 155 -5.69 -0.38 33.82
N GLN A 156 -6.93 -0.85 33.75
CA GLN A 156 -7.50 -1.78 34.70
C GLN A 156 -6.93 -3.20 34.45
N PRO A 157 -6.92 -4.08 35.47
CA PRO A 157 -6.62 -5.49 35.26
C PRO A 157 -7.51 -6.09 34.16
N ALA A 158 -6.93 -6.92 33.31
CA ALA A 158 -7.68 -7.59 32.25
C ALA A 158 -8.82 -8.43 32.84
N THR A 159 -10.00 -8.35 32.21
CA THR A 159 -11.17 -9.11 32.65
C THR A 159 -11.22 -10.49 31.99
N THR A 160 -11.99 -11.37 32.61
CA THR A 160 -12.40 -12.64 32.03
C THR A 160 -13.91 -12.67 31.96
N ASP A 161 -14.45 -12.82 30.77
CA ASP A 161 -15.88 -12.75 30.48
C ASP A 161 -16.37 -14.13 29.98
N ALA A 162 -17.62 -14.48 30.30
CA ALA A 162 -18.26 -15.65 29.70
C ALA A 162 -18.43 -15.43 28.20
N VAL A 163 -18.27 -16.50 27.41
CA VAL A 163 -18.43 -16.44 25.94
C VAL A 163 -19.63 -17.24 25.46
N ALA A 164 -20.24 -16.76 24.38
CA ALA A 164 -21.36 -17.39 23.71
C ALA A 164 -21.42 -16.98 22.23
N GLY A 165 -22.25 -17.67 21.45
CA GLY A 165 -22.58 -17.26 20.09
C GLY A 165 -21.52 -17.58 19.03
N SER A 166 -20.57 -18.49 19.32
CA SER A 166 -19.64 -18.97 18.29
C SER A 166 -20.41 -19.73 17.21
N GLY A 167 -20.16 -19.40 15.95
CA GLY A 167 -20.87 -19.88 14.76
C GLY A 167 -22.31 -19.39 14.64
N ASP A 168 -22.80 -18.56 15.59
CA ASP A 168 -24.18 -18.06 15.60
C ASP A 168 -24.31 -16.79 14.76
N HIS A 169 -24.36 -17.00 13.45
CA HIS A 169 -24.51 -15.95 12.46
C HIS A 169 -25.95 -15.45 12.36
N VAL A 170 -26.12 -14.13 12.45
CA VAL A 170 -27.40 -13.42 12.30
C VAL A 170 -27.35 -12.36 11.21
N GLY A 171 -28.50 -11.79 10.83
CA GLY A 171 -28.60 -10.74 9.84
C GLY A 171 -28.77 -11.24 8.40
N PRO A 172 -28.75 -10.34 7.40
CA PRO A 172 -29.10 -10.66 6.03
C PRO A 172 -28.31 -11.86 5.47
N GLY A 173 -29.01 -12.81 4.86
CA GLY A 173 -28.41 -14.04 4.32
C GLY A 173 -28.30 -15.21 5.32
N THR A 174 -28.78 -15.04 6.56
CA THR A 174 -28.84 -16.10 7.57
C THR A 174 -30.28 -16.59 7.81
N SER A 175 -30.49 -17.51 8.75
CA SER A 175 -31.81 -17.91 9.25
C SER A 175 -32.51 -16.80 10.05
N GLN A 176 -31.79 -15.74 10.44
CA GLN A 176 -32.30 -14.60 11.20
C GLN A 176 -32.09 -13.27 10.41
N PRO A 177 -32.70 -13.10 9.22
CA PRO A 177 -32.38 -12.00 8.31
C PRO A 177 -32.76 -10.60 8.81
N ASN A 178 -33.64 -10.51 9.80
CA ASN A 178 -34.16 -9.25 10.33
C ASN A 178 -33.34 -8.69 11.51
N VAL A 179 -32.34 -9.44 11.99
CA VAL A 179 -31.47 -8.96 13.07
C VAL A 179 -30.46 -7.99 12.47
N THR A 180 -30.59 -6.71 12.82
CA THR A 180 -29.73 -5.63 12.31
C THR A 180 -28.84 -5.01 13.38
N LYS A 181 -29.02 -5.41 14.64
CA LYS A 181 -28.19 -5.01 15.78
C LYS A 181 -28.27 -6.08 16.87
N VAL A 182 -27.13 -6.51 17.39
CA VAL A 182 -27.03 -7.47 18.48
C VAL A 182 -26.85 -6.73 19.81
N GLN A 183 -27.41 -7.27 20.88
CA GLN A 183 -27.16 -6.80 22.24
C GLN A 183 -26.11 -7.72 22.87
N TYR A 184 -24.97 -7.16 23.23
CA TYR A 184 -23.86 -7.90 23.80
C TYR A 184 -23.89 -7.87 25.34
N ALA A 185 -23.37 -8.93 25.96
CA ALA A 185 -23.31 -9.03 27.41
C ALA A 185 -22.21 -8.16 28.04
N THR A 186 -21.24 -7.74 27.24
CA THR A 186 -20.07 -6.96 27.66
C THR A 186 -19.89 -5.70 26.83
N VAL A 187 -19.25 -4.70 27.42
CA VAL A 187 -18.89 -3.43 26.78
C VAL A 187 -17.39 -3.18 26.97
N PRO A 188 -16.57 -3.15 25.91
CA PRO A 188 -16.88 -3.59 24.54
C PRO A 188 -17.24 -5.09 24.47
N PRO A 189 -17.84 -5.58 23.37
CA PRO A 189 -18.14 -7.00 23.22
C PRO A 189 -16.88 -7.85 23.18
N THR A 190 -16.93 -9.02 23.82
CA THR A 190 -15.88 -10.06 23.75
C THR A 190 -16.31 -11.29 22.96
N SER A 191 -17.62 -11.48 22.79
CA SER A 191 -18.22 -12.58 22.05
C SER A 191 -19.70 -12.29 21.79
N GLY A 192 -20.36 -13.16 21.02
CA GLY A 192 -21.81 -13.13 20.83
C GLY A 192 -22.18 -13.38 19.38
N GLN A 193 -23.49 -13.31 19.11
CA GLN A 193 -24.02 -13.31 17.75
C GLN A 193 -23.39 -12.20 16.92
N HIS A 194 -23.17 -12.49 15.65
CA HIS A 194 -22.49 -11.57 14.75
C HIS A 194 -22.95 -11.79 13.31
N PHE A 195 -22.61 -10.86 12.42
CA PHE A 195 -23.00 -10.97 11.01
C PHE A 195 -22.13 -12.01 10.30
N PRO A 196 -22.63 -12.70 9.25
CA PRO A 196 -21.85 -13.68 8.49
C PRO A 196 -20.70 -13.06 7.69
N VAL A 197 -20.66 -11.73 7.59
CA VAL A 197 -19.61 -10.98 6.92
C VAL A 197 -18.72 -10.35 7.99
N TRP A 198 -17.40 -10.54 7.89
CA TRP A 198 -16.41 -9.89 8.75
C TRP A 198 -16.07 -8.46 8.27
N ALA A 199 -15.41 -7.66 9.11
CA ALA A 199 -14.86 -6.37 8.67
C ALA A 199 -13.60 -6.55 7.83
N ASP A 200 -13.33 -5.64 6.89
CA ASP A 200 -12.19 -5.75 5.97
C ASP A 200 -10.86 -5.90 6.73
N VAL A 201 -10.27 -7.09 6.62
CA VAL A 201 -9.04 -7.49 7.29
C VAL A 201 -7.81 -6.76 6.74
N ASN A 202 -7.89 -6.15 5.56
CA ASN A 202 -6.78 -5.39 4.98
C ASN A 202 -6.64 -4.00 5.62
N ARG A 203 -7.71 -3.52 6.26
CA ARG A 203 -7.69 -2.27 7.02
C ARG A 203 -7.42 -2.57 8.49
N SER A 204 -6.45 -1.86 9.05
CA SER A 204 -6.08 -1.98 10.47
C SER A 204 -6.61 -0.84 11.34
N PHE A 205 -7.17 0.22 10.74
CA PHE A 205 -7.68 1.39 11.45
C PHE A 205 -8.99 1.91 10.83
N TYR A 206 -9.96 2.18 11.70
CA TYR A 206 -11.27 2.73 11.37
C TYR A 206 -11.61 3.95 12.24
N THR A 207 -12.20 4.96 11.62
CA THR A 207 -12.73 6.17 12.25
C THR A 207 -14.22 6.03 12.56
N ALA A 208 -14.79 6.99 13.30
CA ALA A 208 -16.23 7.02 13.52
C ALA A 208 -17.04 7.17 12.21
N ALA A 209 -16.43 7.75 11.16
CA ALA A 209 -17.09 7.98 9.88
C ALA A 209 -17.16 6.73 9.00
N ASP A 210 -16.27 5.75 9.21
CA ASP A 210 -16.10 4.63 8.29
C ASP A 210 -15.92 3.27 8.98
N ARG A 211 -16.13 3.20 10.30
CA ARG A 211 -16.16 1.94 11.02
C ARG A 211 -17.26 1.02 10.46
N PRO A 212 -17.00 -0.29 10.39
CA PRO A 212 -18.03 -1.28 10.08
C PRO A 212 -19.06 -1.38 11.21
N ALA A 213 -20.14 -2.16 11.00
CA ALA A 213 -21.04 -2.49 12.10
C ALA A 213 -20.30 -3.29 13.19
N MET A 214 -20.75 -3.19 14.44
CA MET A 214 -20.13 -3.87 15.58
C MET A 214 -20.10 -5.39 15.36
N GLU A 215 -21.18 -5.92 14.79
CA GLU A 215 -21.36 -7.33 14.49
C GLU A 215 -20.32 -7.85 13.48
N ASN A 216 -19.87 -7.03 12.53
CA ASN A 216 -18.77 -7.42 11.64
C ASN A 216 -17.44 -7.55 12.40
N LEU A 217 -17.19 -6.66 13.38
CA LEU A 217 -15.98 -6.71 14.21
C LEU A 217 -16.01 -7.87 15.21
N VAL A 218 -17.19 -8.24 15.73
CA VAL A 218 -17.34 -9.44 16.57
C VAL A 218 -17.08 -10.72 15.78
N HIS A 219 -17.41 -10.76 14.49
CA HIS A 219 -16.97 -11.85 13.61
C HIS A 219 -15.44 -11.92 13.53
N ASN A 220 -14.73 -10.78 13.37
CA ASN A 220 -13.27 -10.80 13.44
C ASN A 220 -12.76 -11.30 14.80
N LEU A 221 -13.42 -10.97 15.92
CA LEU A 221 -13.04 -11.50 17.24
C LEU A 221 -13.10 -13.04 17.26
N GLU A 222 -14.14 -13.65 16.68
CA GLU A 222 -14.26 -15.12 16.58
C GLU A 222 -13.06 -15.74 15.83
N HIS A 223 -12.60 -15.06 14.78
CA HIS A 223 -11.41 -15.44 14.01
C HIS A 223 -10.09 -15.02 14.66
N GLY A 224 -10.10 -14.66 15.95
CA GLY A 224 -8.89 -14.41 16.72
C GLY A 224 -8.25 -13.06 16.40
N TYR A 225 -9.03 -12.07 15.96
CA TYR A 225 -8.57 -10.68 15.97
C TYR A 225 -8.58 -10.12 17.38
N LEU A 226 -7.66 -9.19 17.63
CA LEU A 226 -7.75 -8.26 18.74
C LEU A 226 -8.40 -7.00 18.16
N VAL A 227 -9.55 -6.61 18.71
CA VAL A 227 -10.14 -5.32 18.34
C VAL A 227 -9.85 -4.32 19.44
N ILE A 228 -9.15 -3.24 19.09
CA ILE A 228 -8.84 -2.11 19.97
C ILE A 228 -9.87 -1.03 19.67
N TRP A 229 -10.51 -0.54 20.72
CA TRP A 229 -11.56 0.47 20.68
C TRP A 229 -11.03 1.78 21.23
N TYR A 230 -11.41 2.90 20.63
CA TYR A 230 -11.12 4.23 21.16
C TYR A 230 -12.35 5.12 21.05
N ASP A 231 -12.65 5.88 22.10
CA ASP A 231 -13.76 6.83 22.05
C ASP A 231 -13.40 8.16 21.35
N ASP A 232 -14.38 9.04 21.21
CA ASP A 232 -14.22 10.35 20.55
C ASP A 232 -13.56 11.41 21.45
N THR A 233 -13.22 11.07 22.69
CA THR A 233 -12.54 11.95 23.64
C THR A 233 -11.03 11.73 23.67
N VAL A 234 -10.52 10.68 23.02
CA VAL A 234 -9.08 10.43 22.85
C VAL A 234 -8.41 11.60 22.11
N PRO A 235 -7.35 12.21 22.68
CA PRO A 235 -6.62 13.30 22.03
C PRO A 235 -5.99 12.90 20.67
N ALA A 236 -5.83 13.87 19.78
CA ALA A 236 -5.38 13.62 18.41
C ALA A 236 -3.98 12.95 18.31
N ASP A 237 -3.06 13.30 19.20
CA ASP A 237 -1.74 12.66 19.31
C ASP A 237 -1.85 11.18 19.71
N GLN A 238 -2.78 10.84 20.60
CA GLN A 238 -3.06 9.47 20.98
C GLN A 238 -3.79 8.68 19.87
N VAL A 239 -4.69 9.33 19.11
CA VAL A 239 -5.28 8.72 17.91
C VAL A 239 -4.20 8.42 16.87
N GLN A 240 -3.23 9.33 16.67
CA GLN A 240 -2.08 9.07 15.80
C GLN A 240 -1.25 7.89 16.29
N ALA A 241 -0.99 7.80 17.60
CA ALA A 241 -0.29 6.66 18.19
C ALA A 241 -1.03 5.33 17.93
N LEU A 242 -2.37 5.32 17.96
CA LEU A 242 -3.16 4.14 17.60
C LEU A 242 -3.06 3.78 16.10
N GLN A 243 -3.02 4.76 15.21
CA GLN A 243 -2.82 4.51 13.76
C GLN A 243 -1.43 3.93 13.47
N ASP A 244 -0.42 4.46 14.15
CA ASP A 244 0.96 4.00 14.03
C ASP A 244 1.13 2.59 14.61
N LEU A 245 0.51 2.32 15.77
CA LEU A 245 0.45 1.00 16.38
C LEU A 245 -0.28 -0.01 15.49
N ALA A 246 -1.42 0.37 14.89
CA ALA A 246 -2.14 -0.46 13.93
C ALA A 246 -1.26 -0.80 12.72
N THR A 247 -0.49 0.17 12.23
CA THR A 247 0.47 -0.01 11.13
C THR A 247 1.60 -0.96 11.53
N ARG A 248 2.13 -0.81 12.75
CA ARG A 248 3.17 -1.69 13.32
C ARG A 248 2.70 -3.13 13.46
N PHE A 249 1.52 -3.36 14.02
CA PHE A 249 0.99 -4.71 14.19
C PHE A 249 0.67 -5.37 12.85
N LYS A 250 0.12 -4.62 11.88
CA LYS A 250 -0.20 -5.13 10.55
C LYS A 250 1.03 -5.56 9.75
N ALA A 251 2.16 -4.87 9.93
CA ALA A 251 3.41 -5.18 9.25
C ALA A 251 4.08 -6.48 9.75
N ASP A 252 3.70 -6.95 10.95
CA ASP A 252 4.28 -8.11 11.59
C ASP A 252 3.33 -9.32 11.48
N ASN A 253 3.82 -10.38 10.82
CA ASN A 253 3.02 -11.57 10.53
C ASN A 253 2.50 -12.30 11.78
N THR A 254 3.14 -12.08 12.93
CA THR A 254 2.76 -12.69 14.21
C THR A 254 1.65 -11.91 14.93
N THR A 255 1.50 -10.62 14.62
CA THR A 255 0.54 -9.71 15.27
C THR A 255 -0.48 -9.12 14.29
N ARG A 256 -0.48 -9.52 13.02
CA ARG A 256 -1.34 -8.92 11.97
C ARG A 256 -2.86 -9.02 12.20
N LYS A 257 -3.31 -9.86 13.14
CA LYS A 257 -4.72 -10.00 13.55
C LYS A 257 -5.08 -8.94 14.61
N VAL A 258 -4.88 -7.66 14.27
CA VAL A 258 -5.25 -6.50 15.09
C VAL A 258 -6.03 -5.52 14.22
N ILE A 259 -7.16 -5.05 14.75
CA ILE A 259 -7.97 -3.98 14.18
C ILE A 259 -8.14 -2.89 15.25
N VAL A 260 -7.98 -1.64 14.87
CA VAL A 260 -8.35 -0.48 15.70
C VAL A 260 -9.61 0.15 15.13
N SER A 261 -10.62 0.39 15.96
CA SER A 261 -11.90 0.96 15.53
C SER A 261 -12.42 2.00 16.52
N ALA A 262 -12.98 3.09 16.00
CA ALA A 262 -13.67 4.07 16.82
C ALA A 262 -14.89 3.44 17.52
N TRP A 263 -15.01 3.62 18.83
CA TRP A 263 -16.06 3.06 19.67
C TRP A 263 -17.44 3.62 19.33
N ASP A 264 -18.43 2.74 19.18
CA ASP A 264 -19.82 3.14 18.96
C ASP A 264 -20.58 3.29 20.28
N PRO A 265 -20.89 4.52 20.72
CA PRO A 265 -21.61 4.73 21.97
C PRO A 265 -23.02 4.14 21.96
N ALA A 266 -23.57 3.78 20.79
CA ALA A 266 -24.83 3.06 20.70
C ALA A 266 -24.80 1.66 21.34
N TYR A 267 -23.61 1.12 21.66
CA TYR A 267 -23.43 -0.16 22.36
C TYR A 267 -23.08 0.01 23.85
N GLY A 268 -23.17 1.23 24.39
CA GLY A 268 -22.94 1.53 25.80
C GLY A 268 -21.68 2.38 26.03
N ALA A 269 -21.55 2.89 27.26
CA ALA A 269 -20.35 3.60 27.68
C ALA A 269 -19.24 2.61 28.04
N LEU A 270 -17.99 2.89 27.64
CA LEU A 270 -16.83 2.07 27.99
C LEU A 270 -16.56 2.02 29.50
N GLY A 271 -17.00 3.06 30.22
CA GLY A 271 -16.82 3.23 31.66
C GLY A 271 -16.20 4.59 31.99
N ASP A 272 -16.34 5.01 33.23
CA ASP A 272 -15.78 6.29 33.67
C ASP A 272 -14.25 6.25 33.61
N GLY A 273 -13.65 7.25 32.94
CA GLY A 273 -12.20 7.35 32.76
C GLY A 273 -11.59 6.29 31.83
N VAL A 274 -12.41 5.57 31.06
CA VAL A 274 -11.95 4.61 30.04
C VAL A 274 -12.13 5.25 28.67
N HIS A 275 -11.02 5.41 27.94
CA HIS A 275 -11.00 6.02 26.61
C HIS A 275 -10.48 5.07 25.53
N VAL A 276 -9.75 4.04 25.96
CA VAL A 276 -9.22 2.98 25.10
C VAL A 276 -9.57 1.64 25.70
N ALA A 277 -10.07 0.72 24.88
CA ALA A 277 -10.35 -0.64 25.30
C ALA A 277 -9.80 -1.65 24.28
N ALA A 278 -9.69 -2.91 24.67
CA ALA A 278 -9.35 -4.00 23.75
C ALA A 278 -10.22 -5.20 24.06
N SER A 279 -10.66 -5.93 23.03
CA SER A 279 -11.49 -7.13 23.14
C SER A 279 -10.81 -8.33 22.49
N ARG A 280 -10.93 -9.49 23.15
CA ARG A 280 -10.51 -10.79 22.62
C ARG A 280 -11.58 -11.84 22.88
N TRP A 281 -11.84 -12.68 21.88
CA TRP A 281 -12.65 -13.87 22.02
C TRP A 281 -11.74 -15.10 22.08
N GLY A 282 -11.52 -15.63 23.28
CA GLY A 282 -10.81 -16.90 23.49
C GLY A 282 -11.72 -18.10 23.27
N ALA A 283 -11.15 -19.30 23.09
CA ALA A 283 -11.93 -20.50 22.79
C ALA A 283 -12.92 -20.86 23.90
N SER A 284 -12.64 -20.47 25.15
CA SER A 284 -13.49 -20.74 26.31
C SER A 284 -13.87 -19.50 27.13
N GLN A 285 -13.17 -18.38 26.93
CA GLN A 285 -13.33 -17.16 27.73
C GLN A 285 -13.05 -15.92 26.88
N GLY A 286 -13.72 -14.82 27.20
CA GLY A 286 -13.50 -13.52 26.58
C GLY A 286 -12.60 -12.67 27.46
N HIS A 287 -11.84 -11.76 26.87
CA HIS A 287 -10.97 -10.88 27.63
C HIS A 287 -11.12 -9.44 27.19
N ARG A 288 -11.07 -8.52 28.17
CA ARG A 288 -10.99 -7.09 27.90
C ARG A 288 -9.83 -6.46 28.64
N LEU A 289 -9.26 -5.45 28.00
CA LEU A 289 -8.40 -4.47 28.65
C LEU A 289 -9.10 -3.11 28.55
N LEU A 290 -9.18 -2.38 29.65
CA LEU A 290 -9.79 -1.04 29.71
C LEU A 290 -8.74 -0.06 30.23
N CYS A 291 -8.47 1.01 29.51
CA CYS A 291 -7.44 2.00 29.82
C CYS A 291 -7.96 3.43 29.67
N GLY A 292 -7.44 4.32 30.51
CA GLY A 292 -7.70 5.75 30.38
C GLY A 292 -6.88 6.43 29.28
N GLN A 293 -5.77 5.83 28.84
CA GLN A 293 -4.95 6.37 27.77
C GLN A 293 -4.40 5.26 26.87
N VAL A 294 -3.99 5.64 25.65
CA VAL A 294 -3.30 4.75 24.71
C VAL A 294 -1.94 4.36 25.28
N SER A 295 -1.71 3.07 25.42
CA SER A 295 -0.39 2.51 25.73
C SER A 295 -0.13 1.29 24.86
N GLY A 296 0.81 1.42 23.93
CA GLY A 296 1.20 0.33 23.05
C GLY A 296 1.85 -0.82 23.81
N GLU A 297 2.54 -0.55 24.93
CA GLU A 297 3.07 -1.58 25.84
C GLU A 297 1.94 -2.42 26.45
N ALA A 298 0.92 -1.77 27.02
CA ALA A 298 -0.21 -2.47 27.64
C ALA A 298 -0.99 -3.31 26.61
N LEU A 299 -1.22 -2.76 25.41
CA LEU A 299 -1.91 -3.44 24.31
C LEU A 299 -1.09 -4.61 23.76
N ALA A 300 0.23 -4.47 23.62
CA ALA A 300 1.11 -5.55 23.20
C ALA A 300 1.17 -6.68 24.23
N ASN A 301 1.24 -6.34 25.52
CA ASN A 301 1.20 -7.31 26.61
C ASN A 301 -0.14 -8.07 26.63
N PHE A 302 -1.26 -7.37 26.41
CA PHE A 302 -2.58 -7.99 26.31
C PHE A 302 -2.67 -8.94 25.10
N PHE A 303 -2.18 -8.54 23.93
CA PHE A 303 -2.13 -9.42 22.76
C PHE A 303 -1.30 -10.68 23.03
N ALA A 304 -0.14 -10.54 23.68
CA ALA A 304 0.74 -11.66 24.01
C ALA A 304 0.11 -12.62 25.03
N ALA A 305 -0.61 -12.09 26.02
CA ALA A 305 -1.30 -12.88 27.04
C ALA A 305 -2.48 -13.69 26.47
N TYR A 306 -3.14 -13.16 25.43
CA TYR A 306 -4.32 -13.78 24.81
C TYR A 306 -4.08 -13.96 23.29
N PRO A 307 -3.32 -14.97 22.87
CA PRO A 307 -2.86 -15.13 21.48
C PRO A 307 -3.99 -15.48 20.51
N SER A 308 -3.81 -15.22 19.22
CA SER A 308 -4.88 -15.36 18.21
C SER A 308 -5.24 -16.81 17.93
N THR A 309 -4.37 -17.73 18.34
CA THR A 309 -4.56 -19.16 18.27
C THR A 309 -5.53 -19.67 19.33
N ASP A 310 -5.76 -18.91 20.40
CA ASP A 310 -6.85 -19.15 21.36
C ASP A 310 -8.05 -18.32 20.92
N SER A 311 -8.80 -18.83 19.96
CA SER A 311 -10.11 -18.32 19.55
C SER A 311 -10.98 -19.48 19.09
N PRO A 312 -12.31 -19.28 18.94
CA PRO A 312 -13.17 -20.34 18.45
C PRO A 312 -12.77 -20.85 17.05
N GLU A 313 -12.40 -19.95 16.14
CA GLU A 313 -12.01 -20.29 14.77
C GLU A 313 -10.70 -19.62 14.31
N PRO A 314 -9.53 -20.04 14.81
CA PRO A 314 -8.28 -19.29 14.65
C PRO A 314 -7.66 -19.37 13.24
N ASN A 315 -8.07 -20.36 12.44
CA ASN A 315 -7.45 -20.70 11.15
C ASN A 315 -8.13 -20.04 9.93
N THR A 316 -9.19 -19.29 10.16
CA THR A 316 -9.93 -18.51 9.16
C THR A 316 -9.53 -17.01 9.26
N PRO A 317 -9.79 -16.21 8.21
CA PRO A 317 -9.09 -14.95 7.91
C PRO A 317 -9.01 -13.96 9.06
#